data_AF-A0A418X059-F1
#
_entry.id   AF-A0A418X059-F1
#
_cell.length_a   1.000
_cell.length_b   1.000
_cell.length_c   1.000
_cell.angle_alpha   90.00
_cell.angle_beta   90.00
_cell.angle_gamma   90.00
#
_symmetry.space_group_name_H-M   'P 1'
#
loop_
_entity.id
_entity.type
_entity.pdbx_description
1 polymer ?
#
loop_
_entity_poly.entity_id
_entity_poly.type
_entity_poly.pdbx_seq_one_letter_code
_entity_poly.pdbx_strand_id
1 'polypeptide(L)'
;MMPAAMVEVARKDGVTLALSDTDTIKLAGHKLAVKRWMPLIRQNKPAILAVLLEEAAVADENVGHMSIATLTTDDDLTREAALAHHQANDLSIQDDFKRQRRNEGDVPDRAEEAPRSITFGDERRTCTQCRNLMPSGQCMAAIRGELNATQTYEPIQDLLQRCAGYLPGPDDADQRTGHERRWPA
;
A
#
# COMPACT_ATOMS: atom_id res chain seq x y z
N MET A 1 -9.49 12.25 14.33
CA MET A 1 -8.04 12.48 14.22
C MET A 1 -7.84 13.82 13.52
N MET A 2 -6.94 14.68 13.99
CA MET A 2 -6.72 15.99 13.38
C MET A 2 -6.10 15.81 11.97
N PRO A 3 -6.62 16.47 10.92
CA PRO A 3 -6.12 16.30 9.55
C PRO A 3 -4.65 16.72 9.40
N ALA A 4 -4.20 17.73 10.15
CA ALA A 4 -2.79 18.14 10.20
C ALA A 4 -1.86 17.03 10.75
N ALA A 5 -2.31 16.29 11.77
CA ALA A 5 -1.55 15.17 12.32
C ALA A 5 -1.44 14.01 11.30
N MET A 6 -2.44 13.84 10.42
CA MET A 6 -2.37 12.82 9.37
C MET A 6 -1.33 13.15 8.30
N VAL A 7 -1.22 14.41 7.90
CA VAL A 7 -0.19 14.87 6.95
C VAL A 7 1.20 14.64 7.53
N GLU A 8 1.40 14.99 8.80
CA GLU A 8 2.69 14.84 9.47
C GLU A 8 3.10 13.36 9.64
N VAL A 9 2.17 12.50 10.06
CA VAL A 9 2.46 11.06 10.20
C VAL A 9 2.71 10.41 8.84
N ALA A 10 2.00 10.83 7.78
CA ALA A 10 2.26 10.36 6.42
C ALA A 10 3.65 10.78 5.93
N ARG A 11 4.09 12.02 6.23
CA ARG A 11 5.46 12.48 5.93
C ARG A 11 6.53 11.64 6.64
N LYS A 12 6.31 11.30 7.92
CA LYS A 12 7.21 10.41 8.70
C LYS A 12 7.29 8.99 8.14
N ASP A 13 6.20 8.50 7.56
CA ASP A 13 6.15 7.22 6.85
C ASP A 13 6.77 7.30 5.43
N GLY A 14 7.36 8.44 5.06
CA GLY A 14 8.01 8.65 3.76
C GLY A 14 7.03 8.91 2.62
N VAL A 15 5.82 9.40 2.93
CA VAL A 15 4.81 9.81 1.95
C VAL A 15 4.69 11.32 1.93
N THR A 16 5.08 11.92 0.81
CA THR A 16 4.90 13.33 0.53
C THR A 16 3.52 13.55 -0.10
N LEU A 17 2.76 14.48 0.49
CA LEU A 17 1.51 14.98 -0.06
C LEU A 17 1.78 16.35 -0.67
N ALA A 18 1.41 16.53 -1.94
CA ALA A 18 1.48 17.81 -2.63
C ALA A 18 0.14 18.11 -3.30
N LEU A 19 -0.24 19.38 -3.36
CA LEU A 19 -1.34 19.82 -4.20
C LEU A 19 -0.84 20.01 -5.63
N SER A 20 -1.62 19.52 -6.59
CA SER A 20 -1.48 19.93 -7.99
C SER A 20 -2.29 21.20 -8.23
N ASP A 21 -1.95 21.94 -9.29
CA ASP A 21 -2.62 23.15 -9.79
C ASP A 21 -4.12 22.99 -10.13
N THR A 22 -4.65 21.77 -9.99
CA THR A 22 -6.06 21.40 -10.20
C THR A 22 -6.76 20.93 -8.91
N ASP A 23 -6.23 21.34 -7.75
CA ASP A 23 -6.71 20.93 -6.41
C ASP A 23 -6.76 19.42 -6.19
N THR A 24 -5.86 18.70 -6.88
CA THR A 24 -5.72 17.25 -6.72
C THR A 24 -4.53 16.92 -5.83
N ILE A 25 -4.77 16.07 -4.81
CA ILE A 25 -3.71 15.59 -3.92
C ILE A 25 -2.86 14.56 -4.67
N LYS A 26 -1.59 14.87 -4.88
CA LYS A 26 -0.56 13.96 -5.37
C LYS A 26 0.17 13.33 -4.20
N LEU A 27 0.38 12.03 -4.29
CA LEU A 27 1.11 11.23 -3.31
C LEU A 27 2.39 10.72 -3.95
N ALA A 28 3.52 11.09 -3.36
CA ALA A 28 4.84 10.61 -3.76
C ALA A 28 5.48 9.91 -2.56
N GLY A 29 6.27 8.87 -2.82
CA GLY A 29 6.92 8.11 -1.75
C GLY A 29 7.02 6.62 -2.07
N HIS A 30 7.47 5.84 -1.09
CA HIS A 30 7.59 4.40 -1.25
C HIS A 30 6.22 3.78 -1.58
N LYS A 31 6.14 2.97 -2.65
CA LYS A 31 4.85 2.45 -3.20
C LYS A 31 3.97 1.78 -2.15
N LEU A 32 4.56 1.08 -1.19
CA LEU A 32 3.81 0.44 -0.09
C LEU A 32 3.25 1.45 0.92
N ALA A 33 4.01 2.50 1.23
CA ALA A 33 3.55 3.58 2.11
C ALA A 33 2.43 4.36 1.43
N VAL A 34 2.59 4.74 0.16
CA VAL A 34 1.54 5.39 -0.64
C VAL A 34 0.26 4.54 -0.68
N LYS A 35 0.38 3.22 -0.93
CA LYS A 35 -0.77 2.30 -0.96
C LYS A 35 -1.49 2.20 0.39
N ARG A 36 -0.75 2.24 1.50
CA ARG A 36 -1.29 2.24 2.87
C ARG A 36 -2.04 3.54 3.19
N TRP A 37 -1.52 4.68 2.74
CA TRP A 37 -2.08 5.99 3.04
C TRP A 37 -3.22 6.42 2.11
N MET A 38 -3.25 5.91 0.87
CA MET A 38 -4.26 6.25 -0.13
C MET A 38 -5.73 6.12 0.34
N PRO A 39 -6.19 5.06 1.05
CA PRO A 39 -7.56 4.98 1.55
C PRO A 39 -7.87 5.99 2.65
N LEU A 40 -6.93 6.21 3.58
CA LEU A 40 -7.07 7.18 4.68
C LEU A 40 -7.18 8.61 4.14
N ILE A 41 -6.41 8.92 3.10
CA ILE A 41 -6.40 10.22 2.44
C ILE A 41 -7.66 10.44 1.61
N ARG A 42 -8.17 9.40 0.94
CA ARG A 42 -9.46 9.49 0.22
C ARG A 42 -10.63 9.72 1.17
N GLN A 43 -10.64 9.03 2.32
CA GLN A 43 -11.70 9.17 3.31
C GLN A 43 -11.71 10.55 3.98
N ASN A 44 -10.54 11.17 4.15
CA ASN A 44 -10.39 12.48 4.80
C ASN A 44 -10.03 13.60 3.80
N LYS A 45 -10.27 13.36 2.49
CA LYS A 45 -9.86 14.25 1.39
C LYS A 45 -10.20 15.73 1.61
N PRO A 46 -11.44 16.13 1.97
CA PRO A 46 -11.77 17.54 2.11
C PRO A 46 -11.02 18.21 3.27
N ALA A 47 -10.79 17.49 4.36
CA ALA A 47 -10.06 17.99 5.52
C ALA A 47 -8.56 18.12 5.26
N ILE A 48 -7.98 17.21 4.46
CA ILE A 48 -6.57 17.27 4.05
C ILE A 48 -6.35 18.37 3.02
N LEU A 49 -7.29 18.57 2.09
CA LEU A 49 -7.23 19.69 1.15
C LEU A 49 -7.22 21.04 1.88
N ALA A 50 -8.07 21.22 2.88
CA ALA A 50 -8.09 22.46 3.67
C ALA A 50 -6.73 22.75 4.32
N VAL A 51 -6.10 21.73 4.93
CA VAL A 51 -4.77 21.87 5.54
C VAL A 51 -3.68 22.14 4.49
N LEU A 52 -3.69 21.44 3.35
CA LEU A 52 -2.67 21.65 2.32
C LEU A 52 -2.85 23.00 1.61
N LEU A 53 -4.08 23.51 1.47
CA LEU A 53 -4.37 24.84 0.95
C LEU A 53 -3.94 25.93 1.93
N GLU A 54 -4.17 25.73 3.23
CA GLU A 54 -3.62 26.60 4.27
C GLU A 54 -2.08 26.58 4.29
N GLU A 55 -1.45 25.40 4.19
CA GLU A 55 0.03 25.28 4.06
C GLU A 55 0.55 25.98 2.79
N ALA A 56 -0.17 25.88 1.68
CA ALA A 56 0.20 26.54 0.42
C ALA A 56 0.03 28.07 0.47
N ALA A 57 -1.02 28.56 1.14
CA ALA A 57 -1.23 30.00 1.35
C ALA A 57 -0.12 30.62 2.23
N VAL A 58 0.34 29.89 3.25
CA VAL A 58 1.46 30.33 4.11
C VAL A 58 2.80 30.32 3.36
N ALA A 59 2.94 29.52 2.30
CA ALA A 59 4.13 29.53 1.45
C ALA A 59 4.18 30.71 0.47
N ASP A 60 3.02 31.29 0.10
CA ASP A 60 2.93 32.42 -0.83
C ASP A 60 3.24 33.76 -0.14
N GLU A 61 2.85 33.92 1.14
CA GLU A 61 3.15 35.14 1.91
C GLU A 61 4.64 35.30 2.30
N ASN A 62 5.45 34.24 2.18
CA ASN A 62 6.87 34.25 2.54
C ASN A 62 7.81 34.55 1.34
N VAL A 63 7.27 34.83 0.15
CA VAL A 63 8.05 35.16 -1.07
C VAL A 63 8.37 36.66 -1.17
N GLY A 64 7.79 37.48 -0.30
CA GLY A 64 7.93 38.93 -0.36
C GLY A 64 8.94 39.53 0.63
N HIS A 65 10.18 39.05 0.74
CA HIS A 65 11.33 39.83 1.26
C HIS A 65 12.66 39.04 1.13
N MET A 66 13.23 38.96 -0.07
CA MET A 66 14.68 38.79 -0.19
C MET A 66 15.20 39.58 -1.38
N SER A 67 15.57 40.83 -1.07
CA SER A 67 16.30 41.72 -1.95
C SER A 67 17.57 41.05 -2.47
N ILE A 68 17.75 41.18 -3.78
CA ILE A 68 18.92 40.76 -4.54
C ILE A 68 20.15 41.52 -4.05
N ALA A 69 21.17 40.79 -3.61
CA ALA A 69 22.54 41.28 -3.57
C ALA A 69 23.50 40.17 -4.03
N THR A 70 23.96 40.35 -5.28
CA THR A 70 25.28 40.01 -5.84
C THR A 70 25.89 38.63 -5.58
N LEU A 71 25.99 37.88 -6.68
CA LEU A 71 27.03 36.88 -6.94
C LEU A 71 28.42 37.40 -6.59
N THR A 72 29.14 36.68 -5.73
CA THR A 72 30.61 36.67 -5.73
C THR A 72 31.10 35.25 -5.48
N THR A 73 31.65 34.63 -6.54
CA THR A 73 32.85 33.76 -6.58
C THR A 73 33.28 32.94 -5.35
N ASP A 74 32.35 32.30 -4.62
CA ASP A 74 32.66 31.34 -3.54
C ASP A 74 31.92 29.98 -3.69
N ASP A 75 31.17 29.78 -4.78
CA ASP A 75 30.29 28.63 -4.99
C ASP A 75 30.99 27.30 -5.38
N ASP A 76 32.27 27.32 -5.75
CA ASP A 76 32.96 26.12 -6.24
C ASP A 76 33.58 25.28 -5.11
N LEU A 77 34.05 25.94 -4.04
CA LEU A 77 34.62 25.27 -2.85
C LEU A 77 33.55 24.60 -1.96
N THR A 78 32.30 25.06 -2.01
CA THR A 78 31.21 24.49 -1.19
C THR A 78 30.61 23.22 -1.80
N ARG A 79 30.66 23.05 -3.13
CA ARG A 79 30.15 21.85 -3.80
C ARG A 79 31.05 20.64 -3.59
N GLU A 80 32.37 20.82 -3.61
CA GLU A 80 33.31 19.72 -3.34
C GLU A 80 33.25 19.24 -1.88
N ALA A 81 33.10 20.17 -0.92
CA ALA A 81 32.93 19.82 0.49
C ALA A 81 31.61 19.07 0.76
N ALA A 82 30.53 19.43 0.09
CA ALA A 82 29.24 18.73 0.20
C ALA A 82 29.29 17.31 -0.39
N LEU A 83 30.00 17.11 -1.51
CA LEU A 83 30.17 15.78 -2.12
C LEU A 83 30.99 14.84 -1.21
N ALA A 84 32.03 15.36 -0.56
CA ALA A 84 32.84 14.59 0.38
C ALA A 84 32.04 14.11 1.61
N HIS A 85 31.12 14.94 2.11
CA HIS A 85 30.26 14.56 3.23
C HIS A 85 29.24 13.47 2.85
N HIS A 86 28.68 13.54 1.64
CA HIS A 86 27.79 12.49 1.12
C HIS A 86 28.51 11.16 0.91
N GLN A 87 29.74 11.17 0.39
CA GLN A 87 30.53 9.95 0.19
C GLN A 87 30.95 9.29 1.52
N ALA A 88 31.26 10.07 2.55
CA ALA A 88 31.59 9.54 3.88
C ALA A 88 30.38 8.90 4.57
N ASN A 89 29.18 9.45 4.38
CA ASN A 89 27.95 8.92 4.98
C ASN A 89 27.49 7.61 4.30
N ASP A 90 27.70 7.49 2.99
CA ASP A 90 27.34 6.29 2.22
C ASP A 90 28.19 5.06 2.60
N LEU A 91 29.47 5.28 2.95
CA LEU A 91 30.36 4.21 3.45
C LEU A 91 29.95 3.74 4.86
N SER A 92 29.47 4.63 5.73
CA SER A 92 28.97 4.26 7.06
C SER A 92 27.71 3.39 6.98
N ILE A 93 26.77 3.73 6.09
CA ILE A 93 25.55 2.95 5.89
C ILE A 93 25.87 1.56 5.33
N GLN A 94 26.83 1.45 4.42
CA GLN A 94 27.24 0.16 3.86
C GLN A 94 27.97 -0.72 4.88
N ASP A 95 28.77 -0.13 5.78
CA ASP A 95 29.48 -0.87 6.81
C ASP A 95 28.56 -1.34 7.94
N ASP A 96 27.52 -0.56 8.29
CA ASP A 96 26.46 -1.00 9.19
C ASP A 96 25.67 -2.18 8.59
N PHE A 97 25.34 -2.12 7.30
CA PHE A 97 24.68 -3.24 6.58
C PHE A 97 25.56 -4.50 6.55
N LYS A 98 26.88 -4.35 6.36
CA LYS A 98 27.84 -5.46 6.40
C LYS A 98 28.07 -6.00 7.81
N ARG A 99 28.01 -5.16 8.85
CA ARG A 99 28.04 -5.59 10.26
C ARG A 99 26.78 -6.37 10.61
N GLN A 100 25.62 -5.91 10.17
CA GLN A 100 24.35 -6.56 10.42
C GLN A 100 24.31 -7.96 9.77
N ARG A 101 24.75 -8.10 8.51
CA ARG A 101 24.88 -9.42 7.87
C ARG A 101 25.89 -10.37 8.52
N ARG A 102 26.94 -9.86 9.18
CA ARG A 102 27.88 -10.71 9.94
C ARG A 102 27.28 -11.22 11.25
N ASN A 103 26.34 -10.49 11.83
CA ASN A 103 25.66 -10.88 13.07
C ASN A 103 24.47 -11.83 12.83
N GLU A 104 23.96 -11.94 11.61
CA GLU A 104 22.86 -12.83 11.23
C GLU A 104 23.32 -14.23 10.77
N GLY A 105 24.61 -14.53 10.94
CA GLY A 105 25.18 -15.85 10.65
C GLY A 105 24.96 -16.84 11.80
N ASP A 106 23.72 -17.23 12.09
CA ASP A 106 23.33 -18.51 12.72
C ASP A 106 21.79 -18.59 12.86
N VAL A 107 21.05 -18.68 11.74
CA VAL A 107 19.63 -19.04 11.78
C VAL A 107 19.41 -20.29 10.94
N PRO A 108 19.15 -21.46 11.56
CA PRO A 108 18.89 -22.67 10.80
C PRO A 108 17.57 -22.55 10.04
N ASP A 109 17.61 -23.09 8.83
CA ASP A 109 16.55 -23.24 7.84
C ASP A 109 15.22 -23.70 8.46
N ARG A 110 14.39 -22.76 8.90
CA ARG A 110 12.99 -22.99 9.22
C ARG A 110 12.15 -21.95 8.51
N ALA A 111 11.63 -22.37 7.37
CA ALA A 111 10.61 -21.68 6.59
C ALA A 111 9.28 -21.56 7.37
N GLU A 112 9.22 -20.74 8.42
CA GLU A 112 7.95 -20.38 9.07
C GLU A 112 7.72 -18.87 9.15
N GLU A 113 6.74 -18.48 8.34
CA GLU A 113 5.77 -17.40 8.54
C GLU A 113 6.30 -15.97 8.58
N ALA A 114 6.46 -15.42 7.38
CA ALA A 114 6.13 -14.03 7.13
C ALA A 114 4.76 -13.71 7.80
N PRO A 115 4.63 -12.62 8.56
CA PRO A 115 3.39 -12.29 9.25
C PRO A 115 2.30 -12.24 8.20
N ARG A 116 1.32 -13.15 8.32
CA ARG A 116 0.14 -13.19 7.45
C ARG A 116 -0.45 -11.79 7.44
N SER A 117 -0.22 -11.09 6.34
CA SER A 117 -0.81 -9.78 6.14
C SER A 117 -2.31 -9.96 6.29
N ILE A 118 -2.88 -9.41 7.36
CA ILE A 118 -4.32 -9.32 7.53
C ILE A 118 -4.77 -8.35 6.44
N THR A 119 -4.97 -8.87 5.23
CA THR A 119 -5.50 -8.16 4.09
C THR A 119 -6.94 -7.86 4.42
N PHE A 120 -7.20 -6.68 4.99
CA PHE A 120 -8.53 -6.10 4.92
C PHE A 120 -8.88 -5.97 3.43
N GLY A 121 -9.68 -6.90 2.89
CA GLY A 121 -10.39 -6.72 1.63
C GLY A 121 -10.10 -7.70 0.47
N ASP A 122 -9.28 -8.75 0.62
CA ASP A 122 -9.30 -9.81 -0.39
C ASP A 122 -10.44 -10.80 -0.11
N GLU A 123 -11.60 -10.50 -0.70
CA GLU A 123 -12.79 -11.33 -0.59
C GLU A 123 -12.82 -12.49 -1.60
N ARG A 124 -11.76 -12.68 -2.39
CA ARG A 124 -11.63 -13.85 -3.26
C ARG A 124 -11.49 -15.12 -2.43
N ARG A 125 -11.98 -16.22 -2.97
CA ARG A 125 -11.95 -17.55 -2.36
C ARG A 125 -11.52 -18.57 -3.41
N THR A 126 -10.92 -19.67 -2.97
CA THR A 126 -10.63 -20.82 -3.84
C THR A 126 -11.81 -21.78 -3.85
N CYS A 127 -11.94 -22.61 -4.88
CA CYS A 127 -13.00 -23.63 -4.89
C CYS A 127 -12.78 -24.71 -3.83
N THR A 128 -11.54 -24.96 -3.42
CA THR A 128 -11.24 -25.86 -2.28
C THR A 128 -11.82 -25.39 -0.95
N GLN A 129 -12.08 -24.08 -0.81
CA GLN A 129 -12.74 -23.51 0.38
C GLN A 129 -14.28 -23.55 0.27
N CYS A 130 -14.84 -23.98 -0.86
CA CYS A 130 -16.27 -23.96 -1.13
C CYS A 130 -16.91 -25.31 -0.82
N ARG A 131 -18.01 -25.32 -0.05
CA ARG A 131 -18.78 -26.55 0.23
C ARG A 131 -19.48 -27.14 -0.99
N ASN A 132 -19.59 -26.40 -2.08
CA ASN A 132 -20.14 -26.90 -3.33
C ASN A 132 -19.12 -27.68 -4.16
N LEU A 133 -17.83 -27.73 -3.78
CA LEU A 133 -16.86 -28.59 -4.44
C LEU A 133 -17.02 -30.04 -3.96
N MET A 134 -17.25 -30.95 -4.91
CA MET A 134 -17.30 -32.39 -4.61
C MET A 134 -15.90 -33.00 -4.61
N PRO A 135 -15.68 -34.14 -3.92
CA PRO A 135 -14.42 -34.87 -3.97
C PRO A 135 -14.02 -35.32 -5.39
N SER A 136 -14.99 -35.44 -6.30
CA SER A 136 -14.76 -35.72 -7.72
C SER A 136 -14.19 -34.54 -8.51
N GLY A 137 -14.09 -33.35 -7.91
CA GLY A 137 -13.65 -32.12 -8.57
C GLY A 137 -14.77 -31.32 -9.24
N GLN A 138 -16.00 -31.84 -9.28
CA GLN A 138 -17.15 -31.16 -9.91
C GLN A 138 -17.82 -30.15 -8.97
N CYS A 139 -18.38 -29.09 -9.55
CA CYS A 139 -19.11 -28.05 -8.82
C CYS A 139 -20.61 -28.38 -8.70
N MET A 140 -21.08 -28.59 -7.46
CA MET A 140 -22.48 -28.87 -7.16
C MET A 140 -23.42 -27.68 -7.47
N ALA A 141 -22.95 -26.44 -7.33
CA ALA A 141 -23.73 -25.26 -7.72
C ALA A 141 -23.97 -25.21 -9.24
N ALA A 142 -22.99 -25.65 -10.04
CA ALA A 142 -23.15 -25.78 -11.48
C ALA A 142 -24.09 -26.94 -11.85
N ILE A 143 -23.99 -28.09 -11.17
CA ILE A 143 -24.92 -29.22 -11.32
C ILE A 143 -26.37 -28.79 -11.06
N ARG A 144 -26.59 -27.96 -10.03
CA ARG A 144 -27.91 -27.41 -9.68
C ARG A 144 -28.40 -26.30 -10.62
N GLY A 145 -27.55 -25.81 -11.52
CA GLY A 145 -27.89 -24.72 -12.44
C GLY A 145 -27.92 -23.33 -11.78
N GLU A 146 -27.23 -23.15 -10.65
CA GLU A 146 -27.15 -21.86 -9.92
C GLU A 146 -26.09 -20.92 -10.52
N LEU A 147 -25.24 -21.46 -11.41
CA LEU A 147 -24.17 -20.75 -12.10
C LEU A 147 -24.41 -20.79 -13.61
N ASN A 148 -23.93 -19.76 -14.31
CA ASN A 148 -23.84 -19.78 -15.77
C ASN A 148 -22.65 -20.65 -16.24
N ALA A 149 -22.71 -21.95 -15.93
CA ALA A 149 -21.71 -22.95 -16.25
C ALA A 149 -22.41 -24.27 -16.63
N THR A 150 -21.69 -25.19 -17.27
CA THR A 150 -22.24 -26.51 -17.61
C THR A 150 -22.46 -27.35 -16.35
N GLN A 151 -23.41 -28.28 -16.36
CA GLN A 151 -23.66 -29.15 -15.20
C GLN A 151 -22.46 -30.06 -14.87
N THR A 152 -21.59 -30.32 -15.85
CA THR A 152 -20.35 -31.09 -15.67
C THR A 152 -19.14 -30.19 -15.39
N TYR A 153 -19.37 -28.96 -14.92
CA TYR A 153 -18.29 -27.99 -14.73
C TYR A 153 -17.33 -28.40 -13.60
N GLU A 154 -16.05 -28.48 -13.95
CA GLU A 154 -14.92 -28.71 -13.06
C GLU A 154 -14.11 -27.42 -12.93
N PRO A 155 -14.21 -26.70 -11.80
CA PRO A 155 -13.48 -25.46 -11.60
C PRO A 155 -11.98 -25.70 -11.39
N ILE A 156 -11.18 -24.69 -11.75
CA ILE A 156 -9.77 -24.60 -11.31
C ILE A 156 -9.76 -24.38 -9.80
N GLN A 157 -9.29 -25.37 -9.05
CA GLN A 157 -9.58 -25.47 -7.62
C GLN A 157 -8.83 -24.45 -6.76
N ASP A 158 -7.63 -24.09 -7.18
CA ASP A 158 -6.69 -23.17 -6.53
C ASP A 158 -6.82 -21.72 -7.02
N LEU A 159 -7.68 -21.47 -8.02
CA LEU A 159 -7.91 -20.12 -8.52
C LEU A 159 -8.66 -19.27 -7.48
N LEU A 160 -8.02 -18.20 -7.02
CA LEU A 160 -8.65 -17.16 -6.20
C LEU A 160 -9.62 -16.34 -7.05
N GLN A 161 -10.92 -16.52 -6.80
CA GLN A 161 -11.98 -15.85 -7.55
C GLN A 161 -13.17 -15.45 -6.67
N ARG A 162 -13.99 -14.53 -7.19
CA ARG A 162 -15.29 -14.18 -6.61
C ARG A 162 -16.33 -15.04 -7.30
N CYS A 163 -16.94 -15.97 -6.58
CA CYS A 163 -17.91 -16.92 -7.14
C CYS A 163 -19.31 -16.65 -6.57
N ALA A 164 -20.31 -16.53 -7.46
CA ALA A 164 -21.71 -16.31 -7.08
C ALA A 164 -22.32 -17.51 -6.33
N GLY A 165 -21.88 -18.73 -6.65
CA GLY A 165 -22.32 -19.98 -6.01
C GLY A 165 -21.41 -20.40 -4.85
N TYR A 166 -20.59 -19.49 -4.31
CA TYR A 166 -19.73 -19.80 -3.17
C TYR A 166 -20.57 -20.12 -1.93
N LEU A 167 -20.29 -21.26 -1.30
CA LEU A 167 -20.94 -21.66 -0.06
C LEU A 167 -19.87 -21.86 1.02
N PRO A 168 -19.83 -20.99 2.06
CA PRO A 168 -18.78 -21.03 3.07
C PRO A 168 -18.83 -22.31 3.92
N GLY A 169 -17.64 -22.77 4.31
CA GLY A 169 -17.46 -23.81 5.32
C GLY A 169 -17.79 -23.31 6.73
N PRO A 170 -17.99 -24.21 7.71
CA PRO A 170 -18.18 -23.82 9.11
C PRO A 170 -16.99 -23.02 9.67
N ASP A 171 -15.80 -23.23 9.12
CA ASP A 171 -14.56 -22.57 9.53
C ASP A 171 -14.21 -21.30 8.72
N ASP A 172 -15.03 -20.88 7.75
CA ASP A 172 -14.78 -19.60 7.03
C ASP A 172 -15.12 -18.43 7.96
N ALA A 173 -14.19 -17.48 8.11
CA ALA A 173 -14.43 -16.27 8.90
C ALA A 173 -15.58 -15.41 8.33
N ASP A 174 -15.87 -15.51 7.04
CA ASP A 174 -16.96 -14.82 6.35
C ASP A 174 -18.02 -15.81 5.87
N GLN A 175 -19.08 -15.91 6.67
CA GLN A 175 -20.21 -16.82 6.46
C GLN A 175 -21.21 -16.33 5.38
N ARG A 176 -20.94 -15.19 4.71
CA ARG A 176 -21.79 -14.72 3.61
C ARG A 176 -21.62 -15.62 2.39
N THR A 177 -22.74 -16.11 1.86
CA THR A 177 -22.78 -16.85 0.60
C THR A 177 -22.40 -15.96 -0.59
N GLY A 178 -21.99 -16.59 -1.69
CA GLY A 178 -21.65 -15.89 -2.93
C GLY A 178 -22.81 -15.06 -3.50
N HIS A 179 -24.05 -15.43 -3.23
CA HIS A 179 -25.26 -14.69 -3.65
C HIS A 179 -25.49 -13.42 -2.83
N GLU A 180 -25.16 -13.45 -1.53
CA GLU A 180 -25.27 -12.29 -0.65
C GLU A 180 -24.16 -11.27 -0.92
N ARG A 181 -23.03 -11.74 -1.45
CA ARG A 181 -21.92 -10.88 -1.86
C ARG A 181 -22.29 -10.21 -3.19
N ARG A 182 -22.78 -8.98 -3.10
CA ARG A 182 -22.96 -8.10 -4.26
C ARG A 182 -21.59 -7.67 -4.80
N TRP A 183 -21.00 -8.52 -5.63
CA TRP A 183 -19.74 -8.22 -6.29
C TRP A 183 -19.93 -7.02 -7.22
N PRO A 184 -19.04 -6.01 -7.20
CA PRO A 184 -19.04 -4.98 -8.23
C PRO A 184 -18.79 -5.65 -9.59
N ALA A 185 -19.61 -5.28 -10.57
CA ALA A 185 -19.47 -5.74 -11.96
C ALA A 185 -18.16 -5.24 -12.58
#